data_AF-A0A534ATL8-F1
#
_entry.id   AF-A0A534ATL8-F1
#
_cell.length_a   1.000
_cell.length_b   1.000
_cell.length_c   1.000
_cell.angle_alpha   90.00
_cell.angle_beta   90.00
_cell.angle_gamma   90.00
#
_symmetry.space_group_name_H-M   'P 1'
#
loop_
_entity.id
_entity.type
_entity.pdbx_description
1 polymer ?
#
loop_
_entity_poly.entity_id
_entity_poly.type
_entity_poly.pdbx_seq_one_letter_code
_entity_poly.pdbx_strand_id
1 'polypeptide(L)'
;MELTAAAARGLALWMSFEDTIRVADLKTRSTRFARVRDEVRAEPDQLVGITEFMKPRVAEIAGTLPARLGRRLLAAPRLCRALALWTGGKQIRTTTVSGFLFLHTLGGLKRWRRATLRYQEENARIEQWLERMARLAPRNYGLATELAKAQRLIKGYGETHERGWRNFMTLVAQLDRLEARADGAAIFARLQEAALTDEEGRALATELNRIPSAPAARSEAGNAVTT
;
A
#
# COMPACT_ATOMS: atom_id res chain seq x y z
N MET A 1 -5.70 -25.71 3.49
CA MET A 1 -4.72 -24.98 2.64
C MET A 1 -5.17 -23.56 2.30
N GLU A 2 -6.18 -23.00 2.96
CA GLU A 2 -6.71 -21.68 2.59
C GLU A 2 -5.73 -20.54 2.90
N LEU A 3 -5.07 -20.59 4.07
CA LEU A 3 -4.07 -19.59 4.47
C LEU A 3 -2.92 -19.47 3.48
N THR A 4 -2.31 -20.60 3.09
CA THR A 4 -1.15 -20.60 2.19
C THR A 4 -1.52 -20.11 0.80
N ALA A 5 -2.69 -20.46 0.29
CA ALA A 5 -3.20 -19.96 -0.99
C ALA A 5 -3.45 -18.44 -0.94
N ALA A 6 -4.10 -17.95 0.13
CA ALA A 6 -4.34 -16.53 0.33
C ALA A 6 -3.01 -15.74 0.47
N ALA A 7 -2.06 -16.26 1.25
CA ALA A 7 -0.76 -15.66 1.44
C ALA A 7 0.06 -15.62 0.14
N ALA A 8 0.08 -16.71 -0.64
CA ALA A 8 0.79 -16.76 -1.91
C ALA A 8 0.20 -15.75 -2.92
N ARG A 9 -1.13 -15.68 -3.03
CA ARG A 9 -1.81 -14.68 -3.87
C ARG A 9 -1.50 -13.25 -3.43
N GLY A 10 -1.62 -12.97 -2.13
CA GLY A 10 -1.33 -11.66 -1.56
C GLY A 10 0.12 -11.26 -1.77
N LEU A 11 1.06 -12.18 -1.57
CA LEU A 11 2.49 -11.96 -1.78
C LEU A 11 2.81 -11.66 -3.24
N ALA A 12 2.26 -12.42 -4.19
CA ALA A 12 2.47 -12.18 -5.62
C ALA A 12 1.99 -10.78 -6.05
N LEU A 13 0.84 -10.34 -5.51
CA LEU A 13 0.31 -8.99 -5.74
C LEU A 13 1.20 -7.92 -5.09
N TRP A 14 1.62 -8.13 -3.85
CA TRP A 14 2.45 -7.16 -3.13
C TRP A 14 3.84 -7.01 -3.74
N MET A 15 4.48 -8.11 -4.13
CA MET A 15 5.77 -8.09 -4.85
C MET A 15 5.68 -7.41 -6.23
N SER A 16 4.46 -7.28 -6.76
CA SER A 16 4.18 -6.54 -7.99
C SER A 16 3.94 -5.05 -7.76
N PHE A 17 4.26 -4.52 -6.56
CA PHE A 17 4.08 -3.11 -6.23
C PHE A 17 4.63 -2.16 -7.30
N GLU A 18 3.93 -1.04 -7.41
CA GLU A 18 4.30 0.06 -8.29
C GLU A 18 5.26 1.01 -7.55
N ASP A 19 6.34 1.35 -8.22
CA ASP A 19 7.22 2.46 -7.86
C ASP A 19 7.44 3.35 -9.07
N THR A 20 7.98 4.54 -8.85
CA THR A 20 8.16 5.54 -9.91
C THR A 20 9.05 5.02 -11.04
N ILE A 21 10.02 4.14 -10.75
CA ILE A 21 10.89 3.53 -11.76
C ILE A 21 10.07 2.60 -12.67
N ARG A 22 9.24 1.72 -12.09
CA ARG A 22 8.36 0.82 -12.83
C ARG A 22 7.27 1.56 -13.60
N VAL A 23 6.69 2.61 -13.01
CA VAL A 23 5.69 3.45 -13.67
C VAL A 23 6.32 4.19 -14.86
N ALA A 24 7.54 4.70 -14.71
CA ALA A 24 8.26 5.34 -15.81
C ALA A 24 8.62 4.35 -16.93
N ASP A 25 9.08 3.14 -16.60
CA ASP A 25 9.31 2.06 -17.58
C ASP A 25 8.02 1.75 -18.37
N LEU A 26 6.89 1.55 -17.70
CA LEU A 26 5.60 1.27 -18.36
C LEU A 26 5.14 2.41 -19.28
N LYS A 27 5.45 3.67 -18.95
CA LYS A 27 5.06 4.84 -19.74
C LYS A 27 5.90 5.04 -21.01
N THR A 28 7.09 4.45 -21.09
CA THR A 28 8.05 4.64 -22.19
C THR A 28 8.11 3.47 -23.18
N ARG A 29 7.36 2.39 -22.94
CA ARG A 29 7.33 1.21 -23.83
C ARG A 29 6.72 1.55 -25.19
N SER A 30 7.35 1.06 -26.26
CA SER A 30 6.89 1.22 -27.65
C SER A 30 5.48 0.66 -27.88
N THR A 31 5.15 -0.47 -27.23
CA THR A 31 3.81 -1.08 -27.30
C THR A 31 2.70 -0.16 -26.80
N ARG A 32 3.01 0.75 -25.87
CA ARG A 32 2.05 1.74 -25.38
C ARG A 32 1.74 2.79 -26.45
N PHE A 33 2.75 3.27 -27.17
CA PHE A 33 2.56 4.26 -28.24
C PHE A 33 1.73 3.68 -29.39
N ALA A 34 1.97 2.43 -29.77
CA ALA A 34 1.16 1.73 -30.77
C ALA A 34 -0.31 1.62 -30.32
N ARG A 35 -0.55 1.13 -29.11
CA ARG A 35 -1.91 0.99 -28.58
C ARG A 35 -2.67 2.31 -28.48
N VAL A 36 -2.03 3.38 -28.02
CA VAL A 36 -2.67 4.71 -27.94
C VAL A 36 -3.04 5.22 -29.33
N ARG A 37 -2.18 5.00 -30.34
CA ARG A 37 -2.46 5.37 -31.73
C ARG A 37 -3.67 4.61 -32.28
N ASP A 38 -3.77 3.31 -31.99
CA ASP A 38 -4.91 2.48 -32.37
C ASP A 38 -6.22 2.93 -31.68
N GLU A 39 -6.16 3.23 -30.38
CA GLU A 39 -7.31 3.70 -29.58
C GLU A 39 -7.88 5.02 -30.10
N VAL A 40 -7.02 5.96 -30.52
CA VAL A 40 -7.45 7.25 -31.09
C VAL A 40 -7.74 7.18 -32.60
N ARG A 41 -7.62 5.99 -33.22
CA ARG A 41 -7.79 5.76 -34.67
C ARG A 41 -6.99 6.76 -35.52
N ALA A 42 -5.76 7.03 -35.12
CA ALA A 42 -4.92 7.99 -35.83
C ALA A 42 -4.41 7.38 -37.15
N GLU A 43 -4.51 8.17 -38.22
CA GLU A 43 -3.96 7.82 -39.53
C GLU A 43 -2.42 7.65 -39.48
N PRO A 44 -1.81 6.94 -40.45
CA PRO A 44 -0.37 6.67 -40.46
C PRO A 44 0.51 7.93 -40.28
N ASP A 45 0.14 9.02 -40.95
CA ASP A 45 0.90 10.28 -40.96
C ASP A 45 0.44 11.28 -39.89
N GLN A 46 -0.58 10.94 -39.09
CA GLN A 46 -1.12 11.83 -38.08
C GLN A 46 -0.22 11.87 -36.82
N LEU A 47 0.17 13.07 -36.41
CA LEU A 47 0.95 13.30 -35.20
C LEU A 47 0.06 13.18 -33.96
N VAL A 48 0.32 12.16 -33.14
CA VAL A 48 -0.38 11.94 -31.86
C VAL A 48 0.49 12.41 -30.71
N GLY A 49 -0.03 13.34 -29.91
CA GLY A 49 0.60 13.84 -28.69
C GLY A 49 0.14 13.06 -27.45
N ILE A 50 1.07 12.61 -26.61
CA ILE A 50 0.76 11.95 -25.33
C ILE A 50 1.34 12.79 -24.19
N THR A 51 0.45 13.28 -23.32
CA THR A 51 0.81 14.06 -22.14
C THR A 51 0.46 13.27 -20.88
N GLU A 52 1.48 13.03 -20.05
CA GLU A 52 1.36 12.37 -18.76
C GLU A 52 1.08 13.39 -17.67
N PHE A 53 -0.08 13.26 -17.04
CA PHE A 53 -0.37 13.97 -15.80
C PHE A 53 0.23 13.18 -14.63
N MET A 54 1.10 13.84 -13.86
CA MET A 54 1.70 13.25 -12.68
C MET A 54 1.73 14.26 -11.54
N LYS A 55 1.46 13.79 -10.32
CA LYS A 55 1.57 14.57 -9.10
C LYS A 55 2.71 13.95 -8.27
N PRO A 56 3.98 14.15 -8.63
CA PRO A 56 5.10 13.45 -8.02
C PRO A 56 5.28 13.90 -6.59
N ARG A 57 4.86 13.12 -5.60
CA ARG A 57 4.89 13.56 -4.19
C ARG A 57 6.30 13.46 -3.61
N VAL A 58 6.60 14.21 -2.54
CA VAL A 58 7.91 14.16 -1.88
C VAL A 58 8.25 12.73 -1.42
N ALA A 59 7.27 11.96 -0.94
CA ALA A 59 7.44 10.56 -0.57
C ALA A 59 7.81 9.67 -1.77
N GLU A 60 7.28 9.98 -2.95
CA GLU A 60 7.55 9.25 -4.19
C GLU A 60 8.96 9.53 -4.69
N ILE A 61 9.37 10.80 -4.63
CA ILE A 61 10.75 11.23 -4.92
C ILE A 61 11.73 10.59 -3.93
N ALA A 62 11.46 10.66 -2.63
CA ALA A 62 12.29 10.00 -1.63
C ALA A 62 12.35 8.49 -1.85
N GLY A 63 11.26 7.89 -2.31
CA GLY A 63 11.13 6.47 -2.63
C GLY A 63 12.01 6.01 -3.79
N THR A 64 12.38 6.88 -4.74
CA THR A 64 13.29 6.54 -5.85
C THR A 64 14.78 6.67 -5.48
N LEU A 65 15.09 7.40 -4.42
CA LEU A 65 16.46 7.59 -3.96
C LEU A 65 17.01 6.33 -3.26
N PRO A 66 18.35 6.13 -3.23
CA PRO A 66 18.97 5.17 -2.35
C PRO A 66 18.51 5.34 -0.90
N ALA A 67 18.28 4.24 -0.19
CA ALA A 67 17.57 4.24 1.09
C ALA A 67 18.08 5.27 2.11
N ARG A 68 19.40 5.43 2.24
CA ARG A 68 19.99 6.42 3.15
C ARG A 68 19.61 7.86 2.79
N LEU A 69 19.65 8.19 1.50
CA LEU A 69 19.32 9.53 1.00
C LEU A 69 17.82 9.80 1.11
N GLY A 70 16.98 8.81 0.76
CA GLY A 70 15.53 8.91 0.94
C GLY A 70 15.15 9.18 2.40
N ARG A 71 15.74 8.44 3.35
CA ARG A 71 15.50 8.67 4.79
C ARG A 71 15.96 10.04 5.25
N ARG A 72 17.15 10.48 4.83
CA ARG A 72 17.66 11.83 5.15
C ARG A 72 16.77 12.93 4.60
N LEU A 73 16.24 12.73 3.39
CA LEU A 73 15.29 13.67 2.78
C LEU A 73 14.01 13.76 3.62
N LEU A 74 13.39 12.63 3.94
CA LEU A 74 12.17 12.59 4.74
C LEU A 74 12.37 13.11 6.17
N ALA A 75 13.57 12.95 6.73
CA ALA A 75 13.93 13.47 8.04
C ALA A 75 14.20 14.99 8.07
N ALA A 76 14.13 15.69 6.93
CA ALA A 76 14.37 17.13 6.82
C ALA A 76 13.07 17.90 6.46
N PRO A 77 12.23 18.30 7.44
CA PRO A 77 10.92 18.91 7.19
C PRO A 77 10.96 20.21 6.37
N ARG A 78 12.06 20.96 6.45
CA ARG A 78 12.26 22.18 5.65
C ARG A 78 12.47 21.84 4.18
N LEU A 79 13.28 20.82 3.89
CA LEU A 79 13.55 20.36 2.53
C LEU A 79 12.30 19.69 1.94
N CYS A 80 11.59 18.87 2.72
CA CYS A 80 10.31 18.31 2.31
C CYS A 80 9.30 19.40 1.93
N ARG A 81 9.17 20.47 2.74
CA ARG A 81 8.28 21.60 2.40
C ARG A 81 8.72 22.35 1.15
N ALA A 82 10.02 22.61 1.00
CA ALA A 82 10.55 23.28 -0.20
C ALA A 82 10.26 22.45 -1.46
N LEU A 83 10.48 21.13 -1.41
CA LEU A 83 10.12 20.23 -2.51
C LEU A 83 8.61 20.16 -2.71
N ALA A 84 7.81 20.15 -1.63
CA ALA A 84 6.36 20.08 -1.71
C ALA A 84 5.77 21.19 -2.59
N LEU A 85 6.32 22.41 -2.48
CA LEU A 85 5.95 23.57 -3.31
C LEU A 85 6.23 23.35 -4.80
N TRP A 86 7.20 22.49 -5.13
CA TRP A 86 7.59 22.13 -6.51
C TRP A 86 6.93 20.85 -7.03
N THR A 87 6.23 20.10 -6.17
CA THR A 87 5.62 18.79 -6.47
C THR A 87 4.15 18.84 -6.93
N GLY A 88 3.69 19.99 -7.43
CA GLY A 88 2.35 20.15 -7.98
C GLY A 88 2.04 19.25 -9.19
N GLY A 89 0.83 19.34 -9.73
CA GLY A 89 0.44 18.59 -10.93
C GLY A 89 1.32 18.94 -12.13
N LYS A 90 2.29 18.09 -12.44
CA LYS A 90 3.19 18.21 -13.57
C LYS A 90 2.62 17.50 -14.78
N GLN A 91 2.73 18.14 -15.92
CA GLN A 91 2.43 17.56 -17.21
C GLN A 91 3.76 17.26 -17.90
N ILE A 92 4.03 15.98 -18.18
CA ILE A 92 5.19 15.58 -18.97
C ILE A 92 4.69 15.13 -20.34
N ARG A 93 4.99 15.91 -21.37
CA ARG A 93 4.73 15.52 -22.75
C ARG A 93 5.75 14.46 -23.15
N THR A 94 5.32 13.19 -23.20
CA THR A 94 6.22 12.06 -23.49
C THR A 94 6.56 11.96 -24.97
N THR A 95 5.87 12.72 -25.82
CA THR A 95 6.17 12.85 -27.24
C THR A 95 7.28 13.86 -27.55
N THR A 96 7.84 14.56 -26.56
CA THR A 96 9.10 15.31 -26.75
C THR A 96 10.29 14.43 -26.39
N VAL A 97 11.42 14.65 -27.07
CA VAL A 97 12.69 13.98 -26.77
C VAL A 97 13.08 14.16 -25.30
N SER A 98 12.90 15.37 -24.75
CA SER A 98 13.21 15.67 -23.35
C SER A 98 12.32 14.91 -22.35
N GLY A 99 11.00 14.85 -22.58
CA GLY A 99 10.06 14.15 -21.72
C GLY A 99 10.23 12.63 -21.80
N PHE A 100 10.47 12.11 -23.01
CA PHE A 100 10.79 10.70 -23.22
C PHE A 100 12.10 10.32 -22.53
N LEU A 101 13.18 11.07 -22.74
CA LEU A 101 14.49 10.76 -22.17
C LEU A 101 14.47 10.83 -20.64
N PHE A 102 13.74 11.78 -20.06
CA PHE A 102 13.54 11.85 -18.60
C PHE A 102 12.85 10.58 -18.06
N LEU A 103 11.74 10.14 -18.65
CA LEU A 103 11.06 8.94 -18.19
C LEU A 103 11.86 7.66 -18.51
N HIS A 104 12.58 7.63 -19.62
CA HIS A 104 13.37 6.49 -20.06
C HIS A 104 14.59 6.28 -19.16
N THR A 105 15.30 7.35 -18.83
CA THR A 105 16.41 7.31 -17.86
C THR A 105 15.92 6.89 -16.48
N LEU A 106 14.77 7.40 -16.03
CA LEU A 106 14.15 6.99 -14.77
C LEU A 106 13.76 5.50 -14.76
N GLY A 107 13.21 4.98 -15.87
CA GLY A 107 12.94 3.55 -16.06
C GLY A 107 14.22 2.70 -16.10
N GLY A 108 15.30 3.23 -16.66
CA GLY A 108 16.64 2.60 -16.70
C GLY A 108 17.26 2.38 -15.32
N LEU A 109 16.80 3.07 -14.28
CA LEU A 109 17.23 2.85 -12.89
C LEU A 109 16.72 1.53 -12.29
N LYS A 110 16.04 0.67 -13.07
CA LYS A 110 15.55 -0.65 -12.65
C LYS A 110 16.61 -1.51 -11.94
N ARG A 111 17.88 -1.45 -12.35
CA ARG A 111 18.98 -2.19 -11.70
C ARG A 111 19.23 -1.75 -10.25
N TRP A 112 18.89 -0.51 -9.93
CA TRP A 112 19.09 0.10 -8.62
C TRP A 112 17.85 -0.03 -7.74
N ARG A 113 16.75 -0.61 -8.25
CA ARG A 113 15.47 -0.74 -7.55
C ARG A 113 15.60 -1.36 -6.16
N ARG A 114 16.48 -2.36 -5.98
CA ARG A 114 16.69 -3.00 -4.66
C ARG A 114 17.38 -2.10 -3.63
N ALA A 115 18.09 -1.06 -4.08
CA ALA A 115 18.77 -0.12 -3.19
C ALA A 115 17.88 1.07 -2.80
N THR A 116 16.70 1.22 -3.41
CA THR A 116 15.83 2.36 -3.16
C THR A 116 15.15 2.27 -1.80
N LEU A 117 14.80 3.43 -1.24
CA LEU A 117 14.03 3.48 0.00
C LEU A 117 12.71 2.71 -0.14
N ARG A 118 12.00 2.92 -1.24
CA ARG A 118 10.69 2.29 -1.47
C ARG A 118 10.77 0.77 -1.43
N TYR A 119 11.78 0.17 -2.06
CA TYR A 119 11.95 -1.28 -2.04
C TYR A 119 12.21 -1.80 -0.62
N GLN A 120 13.06 -1.14 0.15
CA GLN A 120 13.33 -1.55 1.54
C GLN A 120 12.09 -1.48 2.41
N GLU A 121 11.29 -0.41 2.28
CA GLU A 121 10.05 -0.25 3.03
C GLU A 121 9.04 -1.34 2.66
N GLU A 122 8.80 -1.59 1.37
CA GLU A 122 7.86 -2.63 0.93
C GLU A 122 8.32 -4.03 1.35
N ASN A 123 9.61 -4.34 1.22
CA ASN A 123 10.15 -5.63 1.64
C ASN A 123 10.00 -5.85 3.15
N ALA A 124 10.32 -4.83 3.97
CA ALA A 124 10.14 -4.92 5.42
C ALA A 124 8.66 -5.08 5.82
N ARG A 125 7.73 -4.46 5.08
CA ARG A 125 6.28 -4.63 5.31
C ARG A 125 5.82 -6.04 4.97
N ILE A 126 6.29 -6.60 3.86
CA ILE A 126 6.01 -7.98 3.44
C ILE A 126 6.52 -8.96 4.51
N GLU A 127 7.77 -8.80 4.96
CA GLU A 127 8.37 -9.65 6.00
C GLU A 127 7.57 -9.60 7.29
N GLN A 128 7.23 -8.39 7.79
CA GLN A 128 6.41 -8.24 9.00
C GLN A 128 5.01 -8.84 8.85
N TRP A 129 4.39 -8.74 7.67
CA TRP A 129 3.09 -9.32 7.41
C TRP A 129 3.14 -10.86 7.40
N LEU A 130 4.13 -11.45 6.74
CA LEU A 130 4.37 -12.90 6.75
C LEU A 130 4.65 -13.42 8.17
N GLU A 131 5.48 -12.70 8.93
CA GLU A 131 5.81 -13.06 10.31
C GLU A 131 4.56 -13.01 11.21
N ARG A 132 3.74 -11.96 11.09
CA ARG A 132 2.46 -11.85 11.82
C ARG A 132 1.52 -13.00 11.50
N MET A 133 1.38 -13.39 10.23
CA MET A 133 0.57 -14.54 9.85
C MET A 133 1.12 -15.85 10.44
N ALA A 134 2.43 -16.06 10.39
CA ALA A 134 3.07 -17.25 10.95
C ALA A 134 2.89 -17.36 12.47
N ARG A 135 2.93 -16.24 13.20
CA ARG A 135 2.67 -16.20 14.65
C ARG A 135 1.21 -16.46 14.99
N LEU A 136 0.27 -15.94 14.19
CA LEU A 136 -1.17 -16.10 14.44
C LEU A 136 -1.68 -17.49 14.07
N ALA A 137 -1.14 -18.12 13.03
CA ALA A 137 -1.68 -19.37 12.48
C ALA A 137 -1.85 -20.51 13.51
N PRO A 138 -0.92 -20.75 14.46
CA PRO A 138 -1.07 -21.79 15.48
C PRO A 138 -2.15 -21.49 16.52
N ARG A 139 -2.49 -20.22 16.74
CA ARG A 139 -3.41 -19.77 17.81
C ARG A 139 -4.81 -19.48 17.28
N ASN A 140 -4.89 -18.88 16.10
CA ASN A 140 -6.15 -18.53 15.44
C ASN A 140 -5.96 -18.56 13.91
N TYR A 141 -6.12 -19.76 13.34
CA TYR A 141 -5.93 -19.98 11.90
C TYR A 141 -6.89 -19.15 11.03
N GLY A 142 -8.14 -18.95 11.49
CA GLY A 142 -9.12 -18.11 10.81
C GLY A 142 -8.65 -16.66 10.73
N LEU A 143 -8.17 -16.10 11.85
CA LEU A 143 -7.66 -14.73 11.89
C LEU A 143 -6.40 -14.57 11.02
N ALA A 144 -5.49 -15.55 11.03
CA ALA A 144 -4.33 -15.54 10.14
C ALA A 144 -4.74 -15.55 8.65
N THR A 145 -5.76 -16.34 8.30
CA THR A 145 -6.30 -16.42 6.94
C THR A 145 -6.93 -15.10 6.50
N GLU A 146 -7.66 -14.45 7.40
CA GLU A 146 -8.23 -13.13 7.11
C GLU A 146 -7.13 -12.05 7.01
N LEU A 147 -6.09 -12.10 7.86
CA LEU A 147 -4.92 -11.23 7.70
C LEU A 147 -4.22 -11.42 6.34
N ALA A 148 -4.20 -12.65 5.82
CA ALA A 148 -3.67 -12.91 4.48
C ALA A 148 -4.52 -12.23 3.39
N LYS A 149 -5.85 -12.33 3.52
CA LYS A 149 -6.79 -11.69 2.58
C LYS A 149 -6.75 -10.16 2.64
N ALA A 150 -6.39 -9.58 3.79
CA ALA A 150 -6.31 -8.13 3.97
C ALA A 150 -5.30 -7.43 3.06
N GLN A 151 -4.38 -8.15 2.41
CA GLN A 151 -3.50 -7.60 1.37
C GLN A 151 -4.30 -6.87 0.26
N ARG A 152 -5.55 -7.29 -0.01
CA ARG A 152 -6.46 -6.64 -0.98
C ARG A 152 -6.76 -5.16 -0.70
N LEU A 153 -6.49 -4.68 0.52
CA LEU A 153 -6.60 -3.26 0.88
C LEU A 153 -5.47 -2.43 0.29
N ILE A 154 -4.32 -3.05 -0.01
CA ILE A 154 -3.12 -2.37 -0.49
C ILE A 154 -3.13 -2.40 -2.01
N LYS A 155 -3.51 -1.28 -2.64
CA LYS A 155 -3.65 -1.16 -4.09
C LYS A 155 -3.04 0.11 -4.66
N GLY A 156 -2.55 -0.02 -5.88
CA GLY A 156 -2.05 1.09 -6.70
C GLY A 156 -0.85 1.79 -6.10
N TYR A 157 -0.74 3.07 -6.45
CA TYR A 157 0.29 4.00 -6.01
C TYR A 157 -0.38 5.32 -5.59
N GLY A 158 0.36 6.27 -5.06
CA GLY A 158 -0.21 7.57 -4.74
C GLY A 158 -1.13 7.56 -3.49
N GLU A 159 -2.13 8.44 -3.51
CA GLU A 159 -3.10 8.62 -2.42
C GLU A 159 -3.96 7.37 -2.15
N THR A 160 -4.30 6.61 -3.20
CA THR A 160 -5.04 5.35 -3.09
C THR A 160 -4.24 4.33 -2.28
N HIS A 161 -2.94 4.21 -2.54
CA HIS A 161 -2.06 3.33 -1.79
C HIS A 161 -1.94 3.76 -0.33
N GLU A 162 -1.78 5.06 -0.06
CA GLU A 162 -1.69 5.58 1.32
C GLU A 162 -2.96 5.36 2.13
N ARG A 163 -4.13 5.53 1.50
CA ARG A 163 -5.42 5.23 2.14
C ARG A 163 -5.55 3.75 2.46
N GLY A 164 -5.27 2.89 1.48
CA GLY A 164 -5.27 1.44 1.65
C GLY A 164 -4.30 0.98 2.75
N TRP A 165 -3.09 1.55 2.77
CA TRP A 165 -2.09 1.26 3.79
C TRP A 165 -2.53 1.69 5.19
N ARG A 166 -3.15 2.89 5.32
CA ARG A 166 -3.69 3.36 6.59
C ARG A 166 -4.76 2.41 7.12
N ASN A 167 -5.72 2.02 6.28
CA ASN A 167 -6.77 1.08 6.65
C ASN A 167 -6.18 -0.28 7.07
N PHE A 168 -5.25 -0.81 6.28
CA PHE A 168 -4.54 -2.05 6.62
C PHE A 168 -3.87 -1.97 7.99
N MET A 169 -3.15 -0.90 8.28
CA MET A 169 -2.49 -0.71 9.59
C MET A 169 -3.48 -0.58 10.74
N THR A 170 -4.62 0.09 10.53
CA THR A 170 -5.70 0.20 11.52
C THR A 170 -6.27 -1.18 11.88
N LEU A 171 -6.48 -2.04 10.88
CA LEU A 171 -6.91 -3.43 11.10
C LEU A 171 -5.85 -4.23 11.85
N VAL A 172 -4.60 -4.14 11.41
CA VAL A 172 -3.49 -4.88 12.01
C VAL A 172 -3.28 -4.49 13.48
N ALA A 173 -3.54 -3.24 13.85
CA ALA A 173 -3.51 -2.79 15.24
C ALA A 173 -4.54 -3.48 16.15
N GLN A 174 -5.55 -4.16 15.58
CA GLN A 174 -6.54 -4.91 16.36
C GLN A 174 -6.18 -6.40 16.52
N LEU A 175 -5.10 -6.91 15.90
CA LEU A 175 -4.80 -8.34 15.89
C LEU A 175 -4.68 -8.91 17.31
N ASP A 176 -3.94 -8.25 18.21
CA ASP A 176 -3.73 -8.73 19.58
C ASP A 176 -5.06 -8.81 20.36
N ARG A 177 -6.00 -7.89 20.10
CA ARG A 177 -7.33 -7.90 20.72
C ARG A 177 -8.24 -9.00 20.18
N LEU A 178 -8.04 -9.40 18.93
CA LEU A 178 -8.87 -10.38 18.23
C LEU A 178 -8.29 -11.80 18.32
N GLU A 179 -7.00 -11.93 18.60
CA GLU A 179 -6.29 -13.22 18.65
C GLU A 179 -6.92 -14.19 19.64
N ALA A 180 -7.18 -13.72 20.88
CA ALA A 180 -7.76 -14.54 21.95
C ALA A 180 -9.28 -14.78 21.80
N ARG A 181 -9.93 -14.19 20.79
CA ARG A 181 -11.38 -14.28 20.60
C ARG A 181 -11.75 -15.38 19.61
N ALA A 182 -12.74 -16.19 19.96
CA ALA A 182 -13.30 -17.20 19.07
C ALA A 182 -13.93 -16.59 17.79
N ASP A 183 -14.55 -15.41 17.92
CA ASP A 183 -15.14 -14.65 16.80
C ASP A 183 -14.17 -13.66 16.14
N GLY A 184 -12.89 -13.66 16.52
CA GLY A 184 -11.89 -12.69 16.08
C GLY A 184 -11.71 -12.63 14.56
N ALA A 185 -11.71 -13.78 13.90
CA ALA A 185 -11.64 -13.87 12.44
C ALA A 185 -12.85 -13.22 11.75
N ALA A 186 -14.06 -13.46 12.26
CA ALA A 186 -15.29 -12.89 11.71
C ALA A 186 -15.35 -11.37 11.90
N ILE A 187 -14.90 -10.86 13.05
CA ILE A 187 -14.76 -9.42 13.29
C ILE A 187 -13.76 -8.83 12.30
N PHE A 188 -12.58 -9.43 12.15
CA PHE A 188 -11.54 -8.93 11.25
C PHE A 188 -11.99 -8.92 9.79
N ALA A 189 -12.75 -9.93 9.35
CA ALA A 189 -13.37 -9.97 8.02
C ALA A 189 -14.35 -8.80 7.81
N ARG A 190 -15.21 -8.49 8.80
CA ARG A 190 -16.11 -7.32 8.72
C ARG A 190 -15.36 -6.00 8.63
N LEU A 191 -14.28 -5.84 9.41
CA LEU A 191 -13.42 -4.65 9.33
C LEU A 191 -12.80 -4.49 7.94
N GLN A 192 -12.40 -5.60 7.29
CA GLN A 192 -11.88 -5.54 5.92
C GLN A 192 -12.94 -5.13 4.91
N GLU A 193 -14.14 -5.69 4.98
CA GLU A 193 -15.23 -5.33 4.06
C GLU A 193 -15.65 -3.86 4.23
N ALA A 194 -15.71 -3.39 5.48
CA ALA A 194 -15.91 -1.97 5.76
C ALA A 194 -14.78 -1.14 5.14
N ALA A 195 -13.52 -1.49 5.38
CA ALA A 195 -12.37 -0.75 4.84
C ALA A 195 -12.27 -0.74 3.30
N LEU A 196 -12.87 -1.71 2.61
CA LEU A 196 -12.89 -1.78 1.14
C LEU A 196 -13.96 -0.90 0.50
N THR A 197 -15.10 -0.76 1.15
CA THR A 197 -16.26 0.01 0.65
C THR A 197 -16.22 1.48 1.11
N ASP A 198 -15.30 1.81 2.02
CA ASP A 198 -15.25 3.08 2.70
C ASP A 198 -14.31 4.09 2.02
N GLU A 199 -14.88 4.94 1.17
CA GLU A 199 -14.15 6.06 0.58
C GLU A 199 -13.80 7.13 1.62
N GLU A 200 -14.64 7.35 2.64
CA GLU A 200 -14.53 8.47 3.58
C GLU A 200 -13.93 8.12 4.96
N GLY A 201 -13.72 6.84 5.26
CA GLY A 201 -13.19 6.35 6.54
C GLY A 201 -14.22 6.18 7.67
N ARG A 202 -15.52 6.36 7.39
CA ARG A 202 -16.60 6.37 8.39
C ARG A 202 -17.11 4.96 8.72
N ALA A 203 -17.22 4.09 7.73
CA ALA A 203 -17.73 2.73 7.92
C ALA A 203 -16.73 1.90 8.75
N LEU A 204 -15.44 2.03 8.47
CA LEU A 204 -14.39 1.36 9.26
C LEU A 204 -14.38 1.84 10.72
N ALA A 205 -14.49 3.15 10.95
CA ALA A 205 -14.55 3.71 12.30
C ALA A 205 -15.76 3.17 13.09
N THR A 206 -16.91 3.04 12.44
CA THR A 206 -18.13 2.49 13.04
C THR A 206 -17.94 1.04 13.46
N GLU A 207 -17.37 0.19 12.60
CA GLU A 207 -17.11 -1.21 12.93
C GLU A 207 -16.05 -1.37 14.03
N LEU A 208 -15.03 -0.50 14.06
CA LEU A 208 -14.03 -0.50 15.14
C LEU A 208 -14.67 -0.21 16.51
N ASN A 209 -15.62 0.72 16.58
CA ASN A 209 -16.34 1.05 17.81
C ASN A 209 -17.27 -0.08 18.28
N ARG A 210 -17.68 -0.97 17.37
CA ARG A 210 -18.51 -2.14 17.69
C ARG A 210 -17.71 -3.30 18.28
N ILE A 211 -16.38 -3.27 18.23
CA ILE A 211 -15.54 -4.32 18.85
C ILE A 211 -15.72 -4.22 20.36
N PRO A 212 -16.41 -5.17 21.02
CA PRO A 212 -16.61 -5.10 22.46
C PRO A 212 -15.25 -5.13 23.15
N SER A 213 -15.04 -4.21 24.09
CA SER A 213 -13.96 -4.36 25.07
C SER A 213 -14.11 -5.72 25.76
N ALA A 214 -12.99 -6.41 26.01
CA ALA A 214 -13.01 -7.69 26.70
C ALA A 214 -13.86 -7.59 27.98
N PRO A 215 -14.67 -8.59 28.33
CA PRO A 215 -15.41 -8.54 29.59
C PRO A 215 -14.40 -8.36 30.71
N ALA A 216 -14.59 -7.31 31.53
CA ALA A 216 -13.85 -7.16 32.77
C ALA A 216 -13.97 -8.47 33.54
N ALA A 217 -12.83 -9.01 33.99
CA ALA A 217 -12.81 -10.19 34.83
C ALA A 217 -13.84 -10.00 35.95
N ARG A 218 -14.80 -10.93 36.06
CA ARG A 218 -15.76 -10.93 37.17
C ARG A 218 -14.93 -10.93 38.45
N SER A 219 -15.10 -9.88 39.26
CA SER A 219 -14.60 -9.85 40.63
C SER A 219 -15.39 -10.88 41.43
N GLU A 220 -15.02 -12.14 41.31
CA GLU A 220 -15.32 -13.16 42.31
C GLU A 220 -14.26 -13.09 43.40
N ALA A 221 -14.50 -12.20 44.35
CA ALA A 221 -14.05 -12.27 45.73
C ALA A 221 -15.06 -11.41 46.48
N GLY A 222 -15.87 -11.90 47.40
CA GLY A 222 -15.84 -13.13 48.15
C GLY A 222 -16.66 -12.78 49.38
N ASN A 223 -17.77 -13.47 49.55
CA ASN A 223 -18.58 -13.40 50.75
C ASN A 223 -17.68 -13.75 51.95
N ALA A 224 -17.38 -12.78 52.82
CA ALA A 224 -16.74 -13.02 54.10
C ALA A 224 -17.56 -12.31 55.18
N VAL A 225 -18.20 -13.18 55.97
CA VAL A 225 -18.82 -13.02 57.28
C VAL A 225 -17.97 -12.16 58.25
N THR A 226 -18.63 -11.65 59.31
CA THR A 226 -18.12 -11.09 60.59
C THR A 226 -18.38 -9.57 60.69
N THR A 227 -19.19 -8.98 61.57
CA THR A 227 -19.85 -9.34 62.85
C THR A 227 -21.14 -8.54 62.97
#